data_AF-F0TA44-F1
#
_entry.id   AF-F0TA44-F1
#
_cell.length_a   1.000
_cell.length_b   1.000
_cell.length_c   1.000
_cell.angle_alpha   90.00
_cell.angle_beta   90.00
_cell.angle_gamma   90.00
#
_symmetry.space_group_name_H-M   'P 1'
#
loop_
_entity.id
_entity.type
_entity.pdbx_description
1 polymer ?
#
loop_
_entity_poly.entity_id
_entity_poly.type
_entity_poly.pdbx_seq_one_letter_code
_entity_poly.pdbx_strand_id
1 'polypeptide(L)' 'MFGNNYGNERENNAPIEEGSEYDVKIEDTGRDGDGIARVEGFVVFVAGAKVGDEVRIRVNSVRRNFGFADIVE' A
#
# COMPACT_ATOMS: atom_id res chain seq x y z
N MET A 1 -5.00 -19.19 36.69
CA MET A 1 -5.26 -17.94 35.95
C MET A 1 -4.09 -17.76 35.00
N PHE A 2 -4.23 -18.16 33.74
CA PHE A 2 -3.16 -18.05 32.74
C PHE A 2 -3.56 -17.04 31.67
N GLY A 3 -2.62 -16.18 31.35
CA GLY A 3 -2.80 -14.94 30.63
C GLY A 3 -3.34 -15.11 29.21
N ASN A 4 -4.09 -14.07 28.83
CA ASN A 4 -4.51 -13.73 27.49
C ASN A 4 -3.41 -14.01 26.46
N ASN A 5 -3.70 -14.89 25.49
CA ASN A 5 -3.04 -14.84 24.20
C ASN A 5 -4.13 -14.72 23.15
N TYR A 6 -4.37 -13.47 22.76
CA TYR A 6 -5.22 -13.09 21.66
C TYR A 6 -4.64 -13.68 20.38
N GLY A 7 -5.09 -14.88 20.02
CA GLY A 7 -4.86 -15.46 18.70
C GLY A 7 -5.65 -14.70 17.63
N ASN A 8 -5.29 -13.45 17.36
CA ASN A 8 -5.58 -12.78 16.10
C ASN A 8 -4.41 -13.01 15.15
N GLU A 9 -4.09 -14.29 14.92
CA GLU A 9 -2.89 -14.74 14.21
C GLU A 9 -3.10 -14.80 12.68
N ARG A 10 -4.10 -14.09 12.14
CA ARG A 10 -4.37 -14.04 10.69
C ARG A 10 -5.13 -12.78 10.29
N GLU A 11 -4.52 -11.61 10.19
CA GLU A 11 -5.12 -10.63 9.23
C GLU A 11 -4.22 -9.56 8.60
N ASN A 12 -2.95 -9.37 8.95
CA ASN A 12 -2.14 -8.34 8.30
C ASN A 12 -0.79 -8.91 7.82
N ASN A 13 -0.80 -9.62 6.68
CA ASN A 13 0.42 -9.88 5.90
C ASN A 13 0.56 -8.88 4.74
N ALA A 14 -0.16 -7.75 4.79
CA ALA A 14 0.11 -6.66 3.88
C ALA A 14 1.38 -5.95 4.36
N PRO A 15 2.38 -5.69 3.50
CA PRO A 15 3.60 -4.96 3.86
C PRO A 15 3.35 -3.46 4.05
N ILE A 16 2.08 -3.03 4.00
CA ILE A 16 1.66 -1.64 4.12
C ILE A 16 0.57 -1.50 5.18
N GLU A 17 0.56 -0.36 5.85
CA GLU A 17 -0.38 -0.03 6.92
C GLU A 17 -1.29 1.15 6.54
N GLU A 18 -2.58 1.05 6.86
CA GLU A 18 -3.56 2.12 6.60
C GLU A 18 -3.24 3.38 7.42
N GLY A 19 -3.19 4.53 6.75
CA GLY A 19 -2.89 5.82 7.35
C GLY A 19 -1.41 6.17 7.38
N SER A 20 -0.53 5.22 7.10
CA SER A 20 0.92 5.41 7.03
C SER A 20 1.39 5.92 5.67
N GLU A 21 2.53 6.58 5.68
CA GLU A 21 3.18 7.14 4.50
C GLU A 21 4.38 6.28 4.12
N TYR A 22 4.51 6.01 2.82
CA TYR A 22 5.58 5.20 2.26
C TYR A 22 6.16 5.90 1.04
N ASP A 23 7.49 5.89 0.95
CA ASP A 23 8.20 6.30 -0.24
C ASP A 23 8.23 5.10 -1.19
N VAL A 24 7.53 5.22 -2.32
CA VAL A 24 7.44 4.13 -3.31
C VAL A 24 7.82 4.64 -4.68
N LYS A 25 8.38 3.72 -5.47
CA LYS A 25 8.63 3.94 -6.88
C LYS A 25 7.47 3.38 -7.70
N ILE A 26 6.99 4.20 -8.62
CA ILE A 26 5.94 3.80 -9.55
C ILE A 26 6.61 3.02 -10.67
N GLU A 27 6.33 1.73 -10.71
CA GLU A 27 6.93 0.78 -11.67
C GLU A 27 6.08 0.67 -12.94
N ASP A 28 4.76 0.87 -12.82
CA ASP A 28 3.82 0.78 -13.92
C ASP A 28 2.70 1.83 -13.82
N THR A 29 1.93 2.05 -14.88
CA THR A 29 0.81 3.00 -14.88
C THR A 29 -0.37 2.33 -15.57
N GLY A 30 -1.50 2.27 -14.86
CA GLY A 30 -2.75 1.73 -15.36
C GLY A 30 -3.33 2.56 -16.51
N ARG A 31 -4.32 1.98 -17.21
CA ARG A 31 -4.98 2.62 -18.36
C ARG A 31 -5.73 3.91 -18.02
N ASP A 32 -6.19 4.04 -16.80
CA ASP A 32 -6.91 5.22 -16.29
C ASP A 32 -5.96 6.32 -15.79
N GLY A 33 -4.64 6.08 -15.82
CA GLY A 33 -3.62 7.02 -15.35
C GLY A 33 -3.24 6.84 -13.87
N ASP A 34 -3.68 5.76 -13.23
CA ASP A 34 -3.25 5.40 -11.87
C ASP A 34 -1.84 4.80 -11.89
N GLY A 35 -0.98 5.28 -11.00
CA GLY A 35 0.34 4.69 -10.78
C GLY A 35 0.21 3.36 -10.05
N ILE A 36 1.00 2.38 -10.48
CA ILE A 36 1.09 1.07 -9.83
C ILE A 36 2.45 0.99 -9.15
N ALA A 37 2.42 1.05 -7.82
CA ALA A 37 3.56 0.77 -6.98
C ALA A 37 3.53 -0.70 -6.52
N ARG A 38 4.71 -1.32 -6.38
CA ARG A 38 4.82 -2.69 -5.89
C ARG A 38 5.73 -2.72 -4.67
N VAL A 39 5.15 -2.99 -3.51
CA VAL A 39 5.85 -3.08 -2.22
C VAL A 39 5.96 -4.55 -1.85
N GLU A 40 7.15 -5.13 -1.92
CA GLU A 40 7.40 -6.56 -1.60
C GLU A 40 6.44 -7.55 -2.29
N GLY A 41 6.01 -7.24 -3.53
CA GLY A 41 5.06 -8.05 -4.29
C GLY A 41 3.58 -7.71 -4.05
N PHE A 42 3.29 -6.82 -3.10
CA PHE A 42 1.97 -6.27 -2.86
C PHE A 42 1.71 -5.06 -3.78
N VAL A 43 0.54 -5.06 -4.42
CA VAL A 43 0.18 -4.03 -5.40
C VAL A 43 -0.49 -2.86 -4.69
N VAL A 44 0.02 -1.66 -4.90
CA VAL A 44 -0.54 -0.41 -4.37
C VAL A 44 -0.90 0.50 -5.53
N PHE A 45 -2.18 0.85 -5.61
CA PHE A 45 -2.69 1.80 -6.58
C PHE A 45 -2.53 3.20 -6.02
N VAL A 46 -1.85 4.05 -6.79
CA VAL A 46 -1.51 5.42 -6.42
C VAL A 46 -2.17 6.36 -7.41
N ALA A 47 -3.21 7.06 -6.97
CA ALA A 47 -3.94 7.98 -7.84
C ALA A 47 -3.05 9.18 -8.22
N GLY A 48 -2.96 9.47 -9.52
CA GLY A 48 -2.18 10.61 -10.05
C GLY A 48 -0.68 10.38 -10.19
N ALA A 49 -0.20 9.15 -9.95
CA ALA A 49 1.21 8.81 -10.06
C ALA A 49 1.59 8.35 -11.46
N LYS A 50 2.84 8.62 -11.86
CA LYS A 50 3.37 8.27 -13.18
C LYS A 50 4.52 7.30 -13.08
N VAL A 51 4.66 6.43 -14.07
CA VAL A 51 5.81 5.53 -14.20
C VAL A 51 7.12 6.27 -14.09
N GLY A 52 8.02 5.73 -13.27
CA GLY A 52 9.36 6.26 -13.07
C GLY A 52 9.47 7.33 -11.98
N ASP A 53 8.36 7.83 -11.46
CA ASP A 53 8.36 8.74 -10.31
C ASP A 53 8.62 8.00 -8.99
N GLU A 54 9.40 8.64 -8.13
CA GLU A 54 9.58 8.28 -6.73
C GLU A 54 8.84 9.32 -5.90
N VAL A 55 7.63 8.98 -5.49
CA VAL A 55 6.74 9.87 -4.75
C VAL A 55 6.42 9.29 -3.39
N ARG A 56 6.11 10.18 -2.45
CA ARG A 56 5.59 9.77 -1.16
C ARG A 56 4.09 9.56 -1.27
N ILE A 57 3.66 8.37 -0.89
CA ILE A 57 2.25 7.98 -0.93
C ILE A 57 1.74 7.81 0.49
N ARG A 58 0.48 8.16 0.71
CA ARG A 58 -0.23 7.86 1.95
C ARG A 58 -1.27 6.80 1.68
N VAL A 59 -1.15 5.68 2.39
CA VAL A 59 -2.11 4.57 2.25
C VAL A 59 -3.41 4.99 2.91
N ASN A 60 -4.48 5.07 2.12
CA ASN A 60 -5.82 5.38 2.63
C ASN A 60 -6.63 4.13 2.95
N SER A 61 -6.41 3.04 2.22
CA SER A 61 -7.05 1.75 2.52
C SER A 61 -6.24 0.56 2.06
N VAL A 62 -6.20 -0.50 2.87
CA VAL A 62 -5.54 -1.77 2.56
C VAL A 62 -6.59 -2.86 2.42
N ARG A 63 -6.55 -3.59 1.30
CA ARG A 63 -7.37 -4.77 1.06
C ARG A 63 -6.51 -6.03 1.16
N ARG A 64 -7.14 -7.20 1.16
CA ARG A 64 -6.43 -8.51 1.28
C ARG A 64 -5.33 -8.75 0.24
N ASN A 65 -5.43 -8.16 -0.96
CA ASN A 65 -4.48 -8.42 -2.06
C ASN A 65 -3.87 -7.15 -2.68
N PHE A 66 -4.35 -5.96 -2.31
CA PHE A 66 -3.91 -4.69 -2.88
C PHE A 66 -4.24 -3.52 -1.94
N GLY A 67 -3.58 -2.39 -2.15
CA GLY A 67 -3.79 -1.16 -1.38
C GLY A 67 -4.16 0.01 -2.27
N PHE A 68 -4.85 0.99 -1.68
CA PHE A 68 -5.08 2.29 -2.28
C PHE A 68 -4.31 3.34 -1.49
N ALA A 69 -3.60 4.18 -2.21
CA ALA A 69 -2.86 5.28 -1.66
C ALA A 69 -2.98 6.51 -2.56
N ASP A 70 -2.74 7.67 -1.97
CA ASP A 70 -2.76 8.95 -2.66
C ASP A 70 -1.39 9.62 -2.51
N ILE A 71 -0.98 10.39 -3.52
CA ILE A 71 0.27 11.15 -3.48
C ILE A 71 0.12 12.29 -2.48
N VAL A 72 1.11 12.44 -1.60
CA VAL A 72 1.18 13.56 -0.67
C VAL A 72 2.24 14.60 -1.04
N GLU A 73 3.27 14.22 -1.80
CA GLU A 73 4.33 15.11 -2.32
C GLU A 73 4.76 14.75 -3.74
#